data_AF-A0AAW2V5Y2-F1
#
_entry.id   AF-A0AAW2V5Y2-F1
#
_cell.length_a   1.000
_cell.length_b   1.000
_cell.length_c   1.000
_cell.angle_alpha   90.00
_cell.angle_beta   90.00
_cell.angle_gamma   90.00
#
_symmetry.space_group_name_H-M   'P 1'
#
loop_
_entity.id
_entity.type
_entity.pdbx_description
1 polymer ?
#
loop_
_entity_poly.entity_id
_entity_poly.type
_entity_poly.pdbx_seq_one_letter_code
_entity_poly.pdbx_strand_id
1 'polypeptide(L)'
;MRTLCDVCESAAAVLFCAADEAALCRACDDKVHMCNKLASRHVRVGLDEPVDVPRCDICENSPAFFYCEVDGSSLCLQCDMMVHVGGKRTHRRYLLLRQRVKFPGDKPGLTGDPAMQPLDTNENKRKIVRRENQRLEMIS
;
A
#
# COMPACT_ATOMS: atom_id res chain seq x y z
N MET A 1 -2.73 4.87 8.27
CA MET A 1 -2.40 4.74 9.70
C MET A 1 -1.25 3.76 9.76
N ARG A 2 -0.18 4.09 10.48
CA ARG A 2 1.00 3.23 10.61
C ARG A 2 0.93 2.54 11.97
N THR A 3 1.05 1.22 11.99
CA THR A 3 1.09 0.46 13.26
C THR A 3 2.39 0.78 14.00
N LEU A 4 2.30 1.09 15.28
CA LEU A 4 3.46 1.32 16.15
C LEU A 4 3.93 -0.02 16.73
N CYS A 5 5.18 -0.04 17.19
CA CYS A 5 5.74 -1.18 17.88
C CYS A 5 5.05 -1.37 19.24
N ASP A 6 4.56 -2.57 19.51
CA ASP A 6 3.84 -2.89 20.76
C ASP A 6 4.75 -2.87 22.00
N VAL A 7 6.08 -2.93 21.81
CA VAL A 7 7.05 -2.97 22.91
C VAL A 7 7.55 -1.59 23.29
N CYS A 8 7.83 -0.73 22.31
CA CYS A 8 8.41 0.60 22.58
C CYS A 8 7.44 1.75 22.33
N GLU A 9 6.26 1.47 21.76
CA GLU A 9 5.15 2.40 21.53
C GLU A 9 5.51 3.70 20.77
N SER A 10 6.67 3.72 20.12
CA SER A 10 7.28 4.94 19.55
C SER A 10 7.75 4.75 18.12
N ALA A 11 8.41 3.63 17.83
CA ALA A 11 8.87 3.33 16.48
C ALA A 11 7.76 2.66 15.67
N ALA A 12 7.77 2.84 14.35
CA ALA A 12 6.89 2.11 13.46
C ALA A 12 7.21 0.61 13.48
N ALA A 13 6.16 -0.22 13.55
CA ALA A 13 6.31 -1.65 13.36
C ALA A 13 6.64 -1.95 11.90
N VAL A 14 7.53 -2.91 11.69
CA VAL A 14 7.93 -3.39 10.36
C VAL A 14 7.82 -4.91 10.23
N LEU A 15 7.51 -5.58 11.32
CA LEU A 15 7.36 -7.03 11.42
C LEU A 15 6.15 -7.32 12.30
N PHE A 16 5.43 -8.40 12.00
CA PHE A 16 4.42 -8.97 12.88
C PHE A 16 4.82 -10.41 13.20
N CYS A 17 4.85 -10.75 14.49
CA CYS A 17 5.09 -12.09 14.98
C CYS A 17 3.73 -12.75 15.31
N ALA A 18 3.41 -13.84 14.63
CA ALA A 18 2.15 -14.53 14.86
C ALA A 18 2.10 -15.30 16.19
N ALA A 19 3.26 -15.75 16.69
CA ALA A 19 3.35 -16.50 17.94
C ALA A 19 3.14 -15.60 19.17
N ASP A 20 3.66 -14.36 19.11
CA ASP A 20 3.56 -13.38 20.19
C ASP A 20 2.39 -12.40 20.00
N GLU A 21 1.64 -12.53 18.90
CA GLU A 21 0.57 -11.62 18.48
C GLU A 21 0.99 -10.13 18.49
N ALA A 22 2.25 -9.86 18.14
CA ALA A 22 2.88 -8.55 18.36
C ALA A 22 3.47 -7.95 17.06
N ALA A 23 3.21 -6.67 16.86
CA ALA A 23 3.82 -5.82 15.84
C ALA A 23 5.09 -5.17 16.41
N LEU A 24 6.25 -5.44 15.80
CA LEU A 24 7.55 -5.03 16.33
C LEU A 24 8.31 -4.15 15.33
N CYS A 25 9.01 -3.15 15.87
CA CYS A 25 10.10 -2.50 15.14
C CYS A 25 11.32 -3.43 15.11
N ARG A 26 12.27 -3.17 14.18
CA ARG A 26 13.46 -4.04 14.03
C ARG A 26 14.25 -4.19 15.33
N ALA A 27 14.46 -3.09 16.06
CA ALA A 27 15.25 -3.12 17.29
C ALA A 27 14.60 -3.94 18.41
N CYS A 28 13.27 -3.92 18.52
CA CYS A 28 12.55 -4.74 19.49
C CYS A 28 12.46 -6.20 19.02
N ASP A 29 12.29 -6.44 17.72
CA ASP A 29 12.31 -7.77 17.12
C ASP A 29 13.63 -8.50 17.41
N ASP A 30 14.77 -7.84 17.20
CA ASP A 30 16.09 -8.42 17.50
C ASP A 30 16.22 -8.79 18.98
N LYS A 31 15.76 -7.90 19.88
CA LYS A 31 15.78 -8.17 21.33
C LYS A 31 14.90 -9.35 21.70
N VAL A 32 13.70 -9.49 21.14
CA VAL A 32 12.78 -10.58 21.49
C VAL A 32 13.24 -11.91 20.87
N HIS A 33 13.56 -11.89 19.58
CA HIS A 33 13.74 -13.10 18.79
C HIS A 33 15.19 -13.59 18.68
N MET A 34 16.19 -12.78 19.07
CA MET A 34 17.59 -13.25 19.16
C MET A 34 18.01 -13.69 20.56
N CYS A 35 17.16 -13.52 21.58
CA CYS A 35 17.49 -13.91 22.95
C CYS A 35 17.64 -15.42 23.15
N ASN A 36 16.92 -16.24 22.39
CA ASN A 36 17.04 -17.70 22.47
C ASN A 36 16.61 -18.42 21.18
N LYS A 37 16.97 -19.71 21.07
CA LYS A 37 16.64 -20.56 19.90
C LYS A 37 15.15 -20.88 19.76
N LEU A 38 14.35 -20.69 20.81
CA LEU A 38 12.91 -20.95 20.74
C LEU A 38 12.22 -19.77 20.03
N ALA A 39 12.50 -18.55 20.49
CA ALA A 39 11.99 -17.31 19.93
C ALA A 39 12.46 -17.09 18.49
N SER A 40 13.71 -17.44 18.16
CA SER A 40 14.21 -17.27 16.77
C SER A 40 13.45 -18.09 15.72
N ARG A 41 12.68 -19.11 16.14
CA ARG A 41 11.82 -19.94 15.28
C ARG A 41 10.42 -19.35 15.08
N HIS A 42 10.07 -18.27 15.78
CA HIS A 42 8.79 -17.62 15.57
C HIS A 42 8.67 -17.14 14.12
N VAL A 43 7.53 -17.44 13.50
CA VAL A 43 7.23 -16.99 12.14
C VAL A 43 6.91 -15.50 12.21
N ARG A 44 7.70 -14.73 11.48
CA ARG A 44 7.58 -13.28 11.37
C ARG A 44 7.25 -12.91 9.94
N VAL A 45 6.27 -12.04 9.76
CA VAL A 45 5.89 -11.50 8.45
C VAL A 45 6.27 -10.03 8.37
N GLY A 46 6.83 -9.61 7.23
CA GLY A 46 7.16 -8.21 7.00
C GLY A 46 5.89 -7.37 6.89
N LEU A 47 5.87 -6.21 7.53
CA LEU A 47 4.83 -5.22 7.34
C LEU A 47 5.25 -4.24 6.24
N ASP A 48 4.37 -4.01 5.28
CA ASP A 48 4.60 -3.04 4.23
C ASP A 48 4.38 -1.61 4.73
N GLU A 49 4.96 -0.65 4.01
CA GLU A 49 4.59 0.73 4.24
C GLU A 49 3.10 0.91 3.97
N PRO A 50 2.40 1.77 4.73
CA PRO A 50 0.97 1.97 4.54
C PRO A 50 0.73 2.48 3.12
N VAL A 51 0.26 1.60 2.25
CA VAL A 51 -0.20 1.93 0.89
C VAL A 51 -1.43 2.82 0.93
N ASP A 52 -1.64 3.56 -0.15
CA ASP A 52 -2.84 4.36 -0.34
C ASP A 52 -4.08 3.48 -0.19
N VAL A 53 -4.95 3.87 0.73
CA VAL A 53 -6.20 3.18 1.03
C VAL A 53 -7.12 3.33 -0.17
N PRO A 54 -7.86 2.27 -0.59
CA PRO A 54 -8.87 2.45 -1.61
C PRO A 54 -9.81 3.59 -1.21
N ARG A 55 -10.16 4.40 -2.20
CA ARG A 55 -11.15 5.46 -2.03
C ARG A 55 -12.51 4.82 -1.79
N CYS A 56 -13.40 5.56 -1.14
CA CYS A 56 -14.79 5.16 -0.98
C CYS A 56 -15.43 4.96 -2.36
N ASP A 57 -16.08 3.82 -2.59
CA ASP A 57 -16.71 3.50 -3.88
C ASP A 57 -17.91 4.40 -4.20
N ILE A 58 -18.48 5.08 -3.19
CA ILE A 58 -19.65 5.96 -3.37
C ILE A 58 -19.23 7.40 -3.66
N CYS A 59 -18.30 7.96 -2.89
CA CYS A 59 -17.96 9.38 -3.01
C CYS A 59 -16.63 9.64 -3.71
N GLU A 60 -15.79 8.59 -3.87
CA GLU A 60 -14.46 8.60 -4.51
C GLU A 60 -13.44 9.59 -3.91
N ASN A 61 -13.85 10.44 -2.97
CA ASN A 61 -13.04 11.54 -2.47
C ASN A 61 -12.36 11.20 -1.13
N SER A 62 -12.99 10.38 -0.31
CA SER A 62 -12.51 10.02 1.03
C SER A 62 -11.93 8.61 1.06
N PRO A 63 -10.90 8.34 1.89
CA PRO A 63 -10.40 6.99 2.09
C PRO A 63 -11.47 6.10 2.72
N ALA A 64 -11.55 4.85 2.28
CA ALA A 64 -12.45 3.89 2.87
C ALA A 64 -12.00 3.50 4.30
N PHE A 65 -12.98 3.15 5.13
CA PHE A 65 -12.80 2.66 6.49
C PHE A 65 -13.52 1.34 6.73
N PHE A 66 -14.62 1.12 6.02
CA PHE A 66 -15.47 -0.05 6.16
C PHE A 66 -15.50 -0.84 4.85
N TYR A 67 -15.57 -2.15 4.94
CA TYR A 67 -15.91 -3.04 3.84
C TYR A 67 -17.22 -3.73 4.18
N CYS A 68 -18.20 -3.60 3.27
CA CYS A 68 -19.44 -4.35 3.34
C CYS A 68 -19.29 -5.64 2.56
N GLU A 69 -19.39 -6.78 3.23
CA GLU A 69 -19.27 -8.10 2.58
C GLU A 69 -20.44 -8.38 1.63
N VAL A 70 -21.65 -7.94 2.00
CA VAL A 70 -22.87 -8.19 1.22
C VAL A 70 -22.88 -7.39 -0.07
N ASP A 71 -22.49 -6.11 0.00
CA ASP A 71 -22.49 -5.20 -1.15
C ASP A 71 -21.17 -5.22 -1.91
N GLY A 72 -20.12 -5.87 -1.38
CA GLY A 72 -18.80 -5.94 -1.98
C GLY A 72 -18.09 -4.57 -2.10
N SER A 73 -18.45 -3.59 -1.26
CA SER A 73 -18.03 -2.19 -1.41
C SER A 73 -17.22 -1.68 -0.21
N SER A 74 -16.27 -0.80 -0.51
CA SER A 74 -15.43 -0.06 0.42
C SER A 74 -15.99 1.34 0.66
N LEU A 75 -16.37 1.65 1.89
CA LEU A 75 -17.08 2.88 2.24
C LEU A 75 -16.28 3.74 3.22
N CYS A 76 -16.33 5.06 3.03
CA CYS A 76 -15.96 6.00 4.09
C CYS A 76 -17.03 6.04 5.19
N LEU A 77 -16.70 6.59 6.35
CA LEU A 77 -17.63 6.67 7.49
C LEU A 77 -18.96 7.34 7.13
N GLN A 78 -18.93 8.44 6.37
CA GLN A 78 -20.16 9.16 6.00
C GLN A 78 -21.06 8.30 5.09
N CYS A 79 -20.47 7.63 4.09
CA CYS A 79 -21.22 6.79 3.17
C CYS A 79 -21.72 5.51 3.85
N ASP A 80 -20.93 4.93 4.75
CA ASP A 80 -21.35 3.82 5.59
C ASP A 80 -22.58 4.18 6.43
N MET A 81 -22.59 5.36 7.04
CA MET A 81 -23.76 5.82 7.81
C MET A 81 -25.00 5.95 6.93
N MET A 82 -24.89 6.51 5.73
CA MET A 82 -26.05 6.64 4.82
C MET A 82 -26.62 5.30 4.36
N VAL A 83 -25.76 4.29 4.14
CA VAL A 83 -26.16 2.98 3.63
C VAL A 83 -26.62 2.05 4.76
N HIS A 84 -25.93 2.07 5.90
CA HIS A 84 -26.10 1.07 6.96
C HIS A 84 -26.71 1.62 8.26
N VAL A 85 -26.59 2.91 8.54
CA VAL A 85 -27.10 3.51 9.80
C VAL A 85 -28.40 4.27 9.52
N GLY A 86 -29.52 3.72 9.99
CA GLY A 86 -30.86 4.30 9.79
C GLY A 86 -31.70 3.60 8.72
N GLY A 87 -31.16 2.57 8.05
CA GLY A 87 -31.88 1.73 7.08
C GLY A 87 -32.23 0.32 7.60
N LYS A 88 -33.01 -0.44 6.81
CA LYS A 88 -33.39 -1.84 7.10
C LYS A 88 -32.27 -2.87 6.89
N ARG A 89 -31.07 -2.43 6.46
CA ARG A 89 -29.98 -3.31 6.03
C ARG A 89 -28.91 -3.39 7.11
N THR A 90 -28.96 -4.48 7.89
CA THR A 90 -27.93 -4.83 8.88
C THR A 90 -26.88 -5.73 8.25
N HIS A 91 -26.23 -5.25 7.19
CA HIS A 91 -25.16 -5.98 6.53
C HIS A 91 -23.94 -6.09 7.46
N ARG A 92 -23.19 -7.20 7.34
CA ARG A 92 -21.92 -7.34 8.06
C ARG A 92 -20.90 -6.39 7.47
N ARG A 93 -20.29 -5.60 8.36
CA ARG A 93 -19.28 -4.60 8.04
C ARG A 93 -17.99 -4.97 8.74
N TYR A 94 -16.89 -4.87 8.01
CA TYR A 94 -15.55 -5.12 8.50
C TYR A 94 -14.73 -3.85 8.43
N LEU A 95 -13.81 -3.66 9.37
CA LEU A 95 -12.85 -2.57 9.29
C LEU A 95 -11.80 -2.89 8.23
N LEU A 96 -11.55 -1.93 7.34
CA LEU A 96 -10.42 -2.00 6.42
C LEU A 96 -9.14 -1.64 7.19
N LEU A 97 -8.45 -2.68 7.67
CA LEU A 97 -7.16 -2.56 8.33
C LEU A 97 -6.11 -2.13 7.31
N ARG A 98 -5.47 -0.99 7.59
CA ARG A 98 -4.54 -0.31 6.67
C ARG A 98 -3.11 -0.88 6.72
N GLN A 99 -3.00 -2.17 7.04
CA GLN A 99 -1.71 -2.83 7.22
C GLN A 99 -1.55 -3.94 6.19
N ARG A 100 -0.71 -3.70 5.18
CA ARG A 100 -0.32 -4.72 4.19
C ARG A 100 0.86 -5.54 4.72
N VAL A 101 0.87 -6.82 4.38
CA VAL A 101 1.98 -7.74 4.64
C VAL A 101 2.84 -7.82 3.39
N LYS A 102 4.17 -7.80 3.55
CA LYS A 102 5.14 -8.03 2.48
C LYS A 102 5.23 -9.52 2.19
N PHE A 103 4.95 -9.92 0.95
CA PHE A 103 5.16 -11.30 0.52
C PHE A 103 6.56 -11.48 -0.07
N PRO A 104 7.23 -12.62 0.19
CA PRO A 104 8.46 -12.97 -0.50
C PRO A 104 8.20 -13.09 -2.01
N GLY A 105 8.72 -12.16 -2.79
CA GLY A 105 8.48 -12.09 -4.24
C GLY A 105 7.77 -10.81 -4.71
N ASP A 106 7.30 -9.96 -3.79
CA ASP A 106 6.89 -8.59 -4.12
C ASP A 106 8.10 -7.84 -4.70
N LYS A 107 8.13 -7.67 -6.03
CA LYS A 107 9.00 -6.67 -6.65
C LYS A 107 8.52 -5.31 -6.15
N PRO A 108 9.40 -4.33 -5.89
CA PRO A 108 8.99 -2.93 -5.73
C PRO A 108 8.44 -2.45 -7.08
N GLY A 109 7.19 -2.82 -7.36
CA GLY A 109 6.43 -2.41 -8.52
C GLY A 109 5.86 -1.04 -8.22
N LEU A 110 6.18 -0.08 -9.09
CA LEU A 110 5.42 1.15 -9.22
C LEU A 110 3.93 0.82 -9.15
N THR A 111 3.23 1.31 -8.14
CA THR A 111 1.77 1.45 -8.19
C THR A 111 1.47 2.57 -9.19
N GLY A 112 1.59 2.22 -10.48
CA GLY A 112 1.07 3.01 -11.58
C GLY A 112 -0.40 2.68 -11.71
N ASP A 113 -1.23 3.68 -11.46
CA ASP A 113 -2.62 3.76 -11.89
C ASP A 113 -2.71 3.45 -13.40
N PRO A 114 -3.55 2.51 -13.88
CA PRO A 114 -3.76 2.32 -15.31
C PRO A 114 -4.81 3.32 -15.81
N ALA A 115 -4.53 4.62 -15.70
CA ALA A 115 -5.26 5.65 -16.41
C ALA A 115 -4.36 6.87 -16.66
N MET A 116 -4.25 7.26 -17.93
CA MET A 116 -3.52 8.41 -18.49
C MET A 116 -2.03 8.18 -18.81
N GLN A 117 -1.78 7.69 -20.03
CA GLN A 117 -0.51 7.86 -20.74
C GLN A 117 -0.32 9.35 -21.13
N PRO A 118 0.87 9.94 -20.93
CA PRO A 118 1.32 11.07 -21.74
C PRO A 118 2.45 10.64 -22.69
N LEU A 119 2.10 10.65 -23.98
CA LEU A 119 2.90 10.93 -25.19
C LEU A 119 4.42 10.67 -25.19
N ASP A 120 4.80 9.80 -26.12
CA ASP A 120 6.13 9.43 -26.61
C ASP A 120 7.21 10.53 -26.60
N THR A 121 8.21 10.36 -25.75
CA THR A 121 9.48 11.12 -25.80
C THR A 121 10.51 10.55 -26.79
N ASN A 122 10.14 9.53 -27.57
CA ASN A 122 11.07 8.83 -28.49
C ASN A 122 11.09 9.40 -29.92
N GLU A 123 10.08 10.18 -30.33
CA GLU A 123 10.10 10.82 -31.66
C GLU A 123 11.03 12.04 -31.74
N ASN A 124 11.20 12.79 -30.64
CA ASN A 124 11.99 14.02 -30.65
C ASN A 124 13.50 13.78 -30.77
N LYS A 125 14.03 12.66 -30.24
CA LYS A 125 15.44 12.30 -30.46
C LYS A 125 15.73 11.95 -31.92
N ARG A 126 14.80 11.31 -32.63
CA ARG A 126 14.99 10.95 -34.05
C ARG A 126 14.93 12.15 -34.98
N LYS A 127 14.17 13.20 -34.63
CA LYS A 127 14.07 14.44 -35.43
C LYS A 127 15.30 15.35 -35.27
N ILE A 128 15.93 15.39 -34.09
CA ILE A 128 17.14 16.18 -33.84
C ILE A 128 18.34 15.59 -34.60
N VAL A 129 18.56 14.27 -34.49
CA VAL A 129 19.68 13.58 -35.17
C VAL A 129 19.58 13.68 -36.70
N ARG A 130 18.36 13.65 -37.27
CA ARG A 130 18.16 13.85 -38.71
C ARG A 130 18.45 15.28 -39.17
N ARG A 131 18.14 16.29 -38.36
CA ARG A 131 18.42 17.70 -38.71
C ARG A 131 19.91 18.04 -38.60
N GLU A 132 20.64 17.44 -37.66
CA GLU A 132 22.10 17.61 -37.56
C GLU A 132 22.82 16.97 -38.75
N ASN A 133 22.45 15.75 -39.16
CA ASN A 133 23.06 15.11 -40.34
C ASN A 133 22.79 15.88 -41.65
N GLN A 134 21.63 16.52 -41.80
CA GLN A 134 21.30 17.29 -43.00
C GLN A 134 22.01 18.66 -43.07
N ARG A 135 22.53 19.17 -41.95
CA ARG A 135 23.30 20.43 -41.90
C ARG A 135 24.78 20.22 -42.22
N LEU A 136 25.32 19.03 -41.96
CA LEU A 136 26.72 18.68 -42.27
C LEU A 136 26.96 18.39 -43.76
N GLU A 137 25.94 18.03 -44.53
CA GLU A 137 26.05 17.79 -45.99
C GLU A 137 25.94 19.06 -46.86
N MET A 138 25.70 20.24 -46.28
CA MET A 138 25.61 21.52 -47.02
C MET A 138 26.85 22.42 -46.85
N ILE A 139 27.92 21.94 -46.23
CA ILE A 139 29.19 22.69 -46.06
C ILE A 139 30.38 21.91 -46.68
N SER A 140 30.12 21.03 -47.65
CA SER A 140 31.16 20.43 -48.51
C SER A 140 30.96 20.84 -49.96
#